data_AF-A0A0K0DH38-F1
#
_entry.id   AF-A0A0K0DH38-F1
#
_cell.length_a   1.000
_cell.length_b   1.000
_cell.length_c   1.000
_cell.angle_alpha   90.00
_cell.angle_beta   90.00
_cell.angle_gamma   90.00
#
_symmetry.space_group_name_H-M   'P 1'
#
loop_
_entity.id
_entity.type
_entity.pdbx_description
1 polymer ?
#
loop_
_entity_poly.entity_id
_entity_poly.type
_entity_poly.pdbx_seq_one_letter_code
_entity_poly.pdbx_strand_id
1 'polypeptide(L)'
;MGTRRVSSPCGDFTLFFTMQSPFSNFHPCVFEQTAMDGSRKQFSCVEQFYMHYRLMITELSWDSIVIGCSDVMASALEAKFVQNAQLRHLLFLTHGSRLVECSPYDLIWGIGDPDAVNPSRWRGKNRLGSLMDAVREKLWAMDEYRSTFSNFGLKNGCK
;
A
#
# COMPACT_ATOMS: atom_id res chain seq x y z
N MET A 1 12.63 0.79 11.34
CA MET A 1 11.70 1.93 11.53
C MET A 1 10.35 1.46 11.07
N GLY A 2 9.33 1.49 11.93
CA GLY A 2 7.96 1.18 11.53
C GLY A 2 7.28 2.34 10.83
N THR A 3 5.95 2.36 10.87
CA THR A 3 5.12 3.48 10.40
C THR A 3 5.22 4.68 11.34
N ARG A 4 5.36 5.88 10.80
CA ARG A 4 5.38 7.13 11.57
C ARG A 4 4.67 8.26 10.83
N ARG A 5 3.80 8.99 11.52
CA ARG A 5 3.22 10.24 11.01
C ARG A 5 4.12 11.42 11.37
N VAL A 6 4.35 12.33 10.42
CA VAL A 6 5.17 13.52 10.58
C VAL A 6 4.50 14.68 9.85
N SER A 7 4.47 15.85 10.49
CA SER A 7 4.03 17.10 9.87
C SER A 7 5.25 17.96 9.54
N SER A 8 5.25 18.58 8.37
CA SER A 8 6.28 19.53 7.94
C SER A 8 5.63 20.72 7.23
N PRO A 9 6.38 21.80 6.93
CA PRO A 9 5.88 22.89 6.10
C PRO A 9 5.40 22.44 4.71
N CYS A 10 5.85 21.28 4.23
CA CYS A 10 5.43 20.69 2.96
C CYS A 10 4.15 19.84 3.06
N GLY A 11 3.61 19.65 4.27
CA GLY A 11 2.38 18.91 4.53
C GLY A 11 2.52 17.80 5.57
N ASP A 12 1.47 17.00 5.69
CA ASP A 12 1.42 15.81 6.54
C ASP A 12 1.83 14.56 5.77
N PHE A 13 2.71 13.76 6.37
CA PHE A 13 3.24 12.53 5.77
C PHE A 13 3.09 11.36 6.73
N THR A 14 2.66 10.22 6.20
CA THR A 14 2.79 8.93 6.87
C THR A 14 3.95 8.18 6.22
N LEU A 15 5.08 8.19 6.91
CA LEU A 15 6.31 7.54 6.50
C LEU A 15 6.23 6.06 6.89
N PHE A 16 6.61 5.20 5.96
CA PHE A 16 6.78 3.78 6.25
C PHE A 16 7.98 3.23 5.51
N PHE A 17 8.56 2.16 6.08
CA PHE A 17 9.60 1.36 5.46
C PHE A 17 9.65 0.01 6.17
N THR A 18 10.20 -1.01 5.51
CA THR A 18 10.37 -2.39 6.01
C THR A 18 9.08 -3.19 6.20
N MET A 19 9.19 -4.52 6.27
CA MET A 19 8.06 -5.43 6.46
C MET A 19 7.31 -5.23 7.80
N GLN A 20 7.91 -4.53 8.76
CA GLN A 20 7.28 -4.19 10.03
C GLN A 20 6.12 -3.21 9.85
N SER A 21 6.15 -2.39 8.80
CA SER A 21 5.05 -1.50 8.48
C SER A 21 3.87 -2.29 7.89
N PRO A 22 2.63 -2.11 8.39
CA PRO A 22 1.43 -2.66 7.77
C PRO A 22 1.23 -2.20 6.32
N PHE A 23 1.87 -1.10 5.91
CA PHE A 23 1.76 -0.53 4.56
C PHE A 23 2.82 -1.06 3.59
N SER A 24 3.82 -1.80 4.08
CA SER A 24 4.79 -2.43 3.19
C SER A 24 4.15 -3.55 2.36
N ASN A 25 4.59 -3.71 1.12
CA ASN A 25 4.19 -4.83 0.26
C ASN A 25 4.66 -6.20 0.78
N PHE A 26 5.74 -6.18 1.54
CA PHE A 26 6.32 -7.36 2.16
C PHE A 26 5.71 -7.68 3.54
N HIS A 27 4.81 -6.82 4.04
CA HIS A 27 4.13 -7.08 5.30
C HIS A 27 3.30 -8.37 5.21
N PRO A 28 3.46 -9.31 6.17
CA PRO A 28 2.65 -10.52 6.20
C PRO A 28 1.16 -10.19 6.31
N CYS A 29 0.38 -10.56 5.29
CA CYS A 29 -1.07 -10.50 5.31
C CYS A 29 -1.62 -11.58 4.37
N VAL A 30 -2.50 -12.43 4.89
CA VAL A 30 -3.16 -13.43 4.06
C VAL A 30 -4.31 -12.75 3.32
N PHE A 31 -4.39 -12.98 2.01
CA PHE A 31 -5.54 -12.62 1.19
C PHE A 31 -5.67 -13.58 0.00
N GLU A 32 -6.89 -13.71 -0.49
CA GLU A 32 -7.21 -14.50 -1.68
C GLU A 32 -7.27 -13.61 -2.92
N GLN A 33 -6.70 -14.07 -4.02
CA GLN A 33 -6.80 -13.39 -5.32
C GLN A 33 -6.87 -14.41 -6.46
N THR A 34 -7.55 -14.02 -7.53
CA THR A 34 -7.60 -14.82 -8.76
C THR A 34 -6.27 -14.72 -9.49
N ALA A 35 -5.61 -15.85 -9.71
CA ALA A 35 -4.42 -15.95 -10.52
C ALA A 35 -4.75 -15.87 -12.02
N MET A 36 -3.72 -15.73 -12.86
CA MET A 36 -3.87 -15.63 -14.31
C MET A 36 -4.52 -16.86 -14.95
N ASP A 37 -4.37 -18.03 -14.33
CA ASP A 37 -5.01 -19.28 -14.73
C ASP A 37 -6.50 -19.35 -14.35
N GLY A 38 -7.06 -18.29 -13.76
CA GLY A 38 -8.44 -18.21 -13.27
C GLY A 38 -8.67 -18.90 -11.92
N SER A 39 -7.65 -19.57 -11.35
CA SER A 39 -7.78 -20.21 -10.04
C SER A 39 -7.69 -19.19 -8.91
N ARG A 40 -8.47 -19.40 -7.84
CA ARG A 40 -8.33 -18.62 -6.60
C ARG A 40 -7.15 -19.18 -5.81
N LYS A 41 -6.17 -18.34 -5.50
CA LYS A 41 -5.01 -18.70 -4.69
C LYS A 41 -4.91 -17.78 -3.47
N GLN A 42 -4.36 -18.31 -2.38
CA GLN A 42 -4.01 -17.53 -1.20
C GLN A 42 -2.57 -17.04 -1.31
N PHE A 43 -2.38 -15.78 -0.93
CA PHE A 43 -1.07 -15.13 -0.86
C PHE A 43 -0.83 -14.62 0.55
N SER A 44 0.42 -14.68 1.01
CA SER A 44 0.85 -14.29 2.35
C SER A 44 1.38 -12.86 2.44
N CYS A 45 1.60 -12.19 1.30
CA CYS A 45 1.89 -10.77 1.21
C CYS A 45 1.64 -10.25 -0.22
N VAL A 46 1.60 -8.92 -0.38
CA VAL A 46 1.34 -8.27 -1.67
C VAL A 46 2.48 -8.55 -2.65
N GLU A 47 3.72 -8.58 -2.18
CA GLU A 47 4.87 -8.90 -3.01
C GLU A 47 4.77 -10.32 -3.59
N GLN A 48 4.27 -11.30 -2.83
CA GLN A 48 4.14 -12.68 -3.31
C GLN A 48 3.20 -12.76 -4.51
N PHE A 49 2.05 -12.07 -4.44
CA PHE A 49 1.12 -11.98 -5.57
C PHE A 49 1.74 -11.26 -6.76
N TYR A 50 2.41 -10.14 -6.51
CA TYR A 50 3.09 -9.36 -7.56
C TYR A 50 4.14 -10.21 -8.29
N MET A 51 4.95 -10.97 -7.57
CA MET A 51 5.96 -11.85 -8.15
C MET A 51 5.33 -13.05 -8.87
N HIS A 52 4.25 -13.63 -8.35
CA HIS A 52 3.49 -14.68 -9.04
C HIS A 52 3.02 -14.20 -10.42
N TYR A 53 2.45 -12.99 -10.48
CA TYR A 53 1.99 -12.38 -11.72
C TYR A 53 3.15 -12.06 -12.66
N ARG A 54 4.25 -11.48 -12.15
CA ARG A 54 5.44 -11.16 -12.96
C ARG A 54 6.07 -12.37 -13.61
N LEU A 55 6.15 -13.50 -12.91
CA LEU A 55 6.72 -14.74 -13.46
C LEU A 55 5.85 -15.36 -14.56
N MET A 56 4.60 -14.97 -14.69
CA MET A 56 3.69 -15.49 -15.72
C MET A 56 3.60 -14.60 -16.96
N ILE A 57 4.17 -13.39 -16.92
CA ILE A 57 4.17 -12.42 -18.04
C ILE A 57 5.54 -12.39 -18.72
N THR A 58 6.19 -13.54 -18.85
CA THR A 58 7.57 -13.63 -19.38
C THR A 58 7.72 -13.26 -20.85
N GLU A 59 6.65 -12.90 -21.55
CA GLU A 59 6.65 -12.63 -23.00
C GLU A 59 6.17 -11.22 -23.41
N LEU A 60 5.94 -10.31 -22.47
CA LEU A 60 5.55 -8.93 -22.81
C LEU A 60 6.75 -7.96 -22.85
N SER A 61 6.59 -6.86 -23.58
CA SER A 61 7.56 -5.76 -23.61
C SER A 61 7.67 -5.06 -22.25
N TRP A 62 8.84 -4.48 -21.95
CA TRP A 62 9.12 -3.79 -20.68
C TRP A 62 8.10 -2.70 -20.31
N ASP A 63 7.62 -1.92 -21.27
CA ASP A 63 6.63 -0.86 -21.01
C ASP A 63 5.26 -1.43 -20.61
N SER A 64 4.83 -2.51 -21.28
CA SER A 64 3.61 -3.24 -20.93
C SER A 64 3.73 -3.91 -19.56
N ILE A 65 4.92 -4.42 -19.22
CA ILE A 65 5.21 -4.96 -17.90
C ILE A 65 5.05 -3.85 -16.84
N VAL A 66 5.64 -2.67 -17.03
CA VAL A 66 5.60 -1.60 -16.02
C VAL A 66 4.19 -1.03 -15.81
N ILE A 67 3.41 -0.86 -16.88
CA ILE A 67 2.02 -0.39 -16.78
C ILE A 67 1.17 -1.46 -16.09
N GLY A 68 1.20 -2.71 -16.56
CA GLY A 68 0.46 -3.81 -15.94
C GLY A 68 0.85 -4.04 -14.48
N CYS A 69 2.13 -3.82 -14.12
CA CYS A 69 2.59 -3.93 -12.74
C CYS A 69 1.91 -2.97 -11.78
N SER A 70 1.49 -1.78 -12.23
CA SER A 70 0.81 -0.81 -11.37
C SER A 70 -0.61 -1.24 -11.05
N ASP A 71 -1.35 -1.73 -12.05
CA ASP A 71 -2.72 -2.24 -11.87
C ASP A 71 -2.74 -3.51 -11.01
N VAL A 72 -1.77 -4.39 -11.21
CA VAL A 72 -1.59 -5.61 -10.42
C VAL A 72 -1.27 -5.28 -8.97
N MET A 73 -0.35 -4.33 -8.76
CA MET A 73 -0.02 -3.84 -7.42
C MET A 73 -1.23 -3.22 -6.73
N ALA A 74 -1.98 -2.37 -7.44
CA ALA A 74 -3.20 -1.75 -6.92
C ALA A 74 -4.24 -2.81 -6.54
N SER A 75 -4.50 -3.79 -7.41
CA SER A 75 -5.44 -4.89 -7.14
C SER A 75 -5.02 -5.71 -5.91
N ALA A 76 -3.72 -5.98 -5.74
CA ALA A 76 -3.19 -6.68 -4.57
C ALA A 76 -3.33 -5.87 -3.28
N LEU A 77 -3.03 -4.57 -3.34
CA LEU A 77 -3.22 -3.65 -2.21
C LEU A 77 -4.69 -3.56 -1.82
N GLU A 78 -5.59 -3.42 -2.78
CA GLU A 78 -7.03 -3.44 -2.54
C GLU A 78 -7.46 -4.74 -1.86
N ALA A 79 -7.07 -5.91 -2.38
CA ALA A 79 -7.41 -7.20 -1.80
C ALA A 79 -6.90 -7.32 -0.35
N LYS A 80 -5.68 -6.88 -0.09
CA LYS A 80 -5.09 -6.81 1.26
C LYS A 80 -5.99 -6.03 2.21
N PHE A 81 -6.39 -4.80 1.89
CA PHE A 81 -7.19 -3.98 2.80
C PHE A 81 -8.68 -4.35 2.82
N VAL A 82 -9.24 -4.89 1.74
CA VAL A 82 -10.63 -5.37 1.72
C VAL A 82 -10.78 -6.59 2.66
N GLN A 83 -9.85 -7.54 2.58
CA GLN A 83 -9.94 -8.79 3.34
C GLN A 83 -9.41 -8.66 4.78
N ASN A 84 -8.53 -7.69 5.05
CA ASN A 84 -7.95 -7.47 6.38
C ASN A 84 -8.48 -6.17 7.00
N ALA A 85 -9.60 -6.27 7.72
CA ALA A 85 -10.27 -5.10 8.32
C ALA A 85 -9.39 -4.30 9.30
N GLN A 86 -8.51 -4.97 10.06
CA GLN A 86 -7.56 -4.29 10.95
C GLN A 86 -6.55 -3.45 10.17
N LEU A 87 -5.99 -3.98 9.07
CA LEU A 87 -5.07 -3.23 8.21
C LEU A 87 -5.78 -2.07 7.52
N ARG A 88 -7.04 -2.25 7.11
CA ARG A 88 -7.88 -1.17 6.55
C ARG A 88 -8.12 -0.06 7.55
N HIS A 89 -8.37 -0.41 8.82
CA HIS A 89 -8.49 0.58 9.88
C HIS A 89 -7.20 1.39 10.04
N LEU A 90 -6.05 0.73 10.07
CA LEU A 90 -4.74 1.41 10.11
C LEU A 90 -4.53 2.32 8.89
N LEU A 91 -4.93 1.88 7.70
CA LEU A 91 -4.87 2.69 6.48
C LEU A 91 -5.71 3.96 6.60
N PHE A 92 -6.93 3.86 7.13
CA PHE A 92 -7.80 5.01 7.33
C PHE A 92 -7.30 6.01 8.38
N LEU A 93 -6.55 5.56 9.41
CA LEU A 93 -5.88 6.47 10.35
C LEU A 93 -4.85 7.39 9.67
N THR A 94 -4.39 7.04 8.48
CA THR A 94 -3.46 7.87 7.69
C THR A 94 -4.16 8.95 6.86
N HIS A 95 -5.50 8.96 6.84
CA HIS A 95 -6.24 9.93 6.04
C HIS A 95 -5.89 11.37 6.43
N GLY A 96 -5.82 12.25 5.43
CA GLY A 96 -5.27 13.59 5.56
C GLY A 96 -3.73 13.67 5.52
N SER A 97 -3.01 12.56 5.32
CA SER A 97 -1.56 12.57 5.11
C SER A 97 -1.17 11.78 3.85
N ARG A 98 -0.04 12.17 3.23
CA ARG A 98 0.54 11.44 2.09
C ARG A 98 1.31 10.23 2.58
N LEU A 99 1.03 9.05 2.03
CA LEU A 99 1.79 7.84 2.30
C LEU A 99 3.13 7.87 1.54
N VAL A 100 4.23 7.62 2.25
CA VAL A 100 5.60 7.71 1.69
C VAL A 100 6.38 6.44 2.02
N GLU A 101 6.76 5.70 0.99
CA GLU A 101 7.65 4.55 1.13
C GLU A 101 9.11 5.03 1.15
N CYS A 102 9.72 4.95 2.33
CA CYS A 102 11.06 5.46 2.64
C CYS A 102 12.18 4.47 2.29
N SER A 103 11.99 3.64 1.26
CA SER A 103 13.07 2.76 0.79
C SER A 103 14.23 3.59 0.23
N PRO A 104 15.46 3.42 0.74
CA PRO A 104 16.63 4.15 0.25
C PRO A 104 17.16 3.56 -1.07
N TYR A 105 16.74 2.35 -1.43
CA TYR A 105 17.27 1.60 -2.57
C TYR A 105 16.31 1.59 -3.78
N ASP A 106 15.01 1.75 -3.54
CA ASP A 106 13.99 1.67 -4.58
C ASP A 106 13.58 3.07 -5.07
N LEU A 107 13.94 3.41 -6.31
CA LEU A 107 13.61 4.68 -6.94
C LEU A 107 12.28 4.66 -7.71
N ILE A 108 11.64 3.51 -7.86
CA ILE A 108 10.38 3.36 -8.57
C ILE A 108 9.22 3.37 -7.58
N TRP A 109 9.25 2.46 -6.62
CA TRP A 109 8.20 2.30 -5.63
C TRP A 109 8.42 3.19 -4.40
N GLY A 110 9.68 3.44 -4.03
CA GLY A 110 10.08 4.30 -2.92
C GLY A 110 10.65 5.66 -3.36
N ILE A 111 11.21 6.39 -2.38
CA ILE A 111 11.77 7.74 -2.57
C ILE A 111 13.30 7.78 -2.75
N GLY A 112 14.04 6.69 -2.54
CA GLY A 112 15.50 6.67 -2.65
C GLY A 112 16.24 7.56 -1.64
N ASP A 113 15.66 7.70 -0.45
CA ASP A 113 15.91 8.64 0.67
C ASP A 113 17.18 9.54 0.56
N PRO A 114 16.97 10.85 0.30
CA PRO A 114 17.21 11.79 1.40
C PRO A 114 16.09 12.83 1.57
N ASP A 115 15.57 12.91 2.80
CA ASP A 115 14.55 13.84 3.32
C ASP A 115 13.10 13.50 2.93
N ALA A 116 12.56 12.48 3.60
CA ALA A 116 11.20 11.96 3.38
C ALA A 116 10.07 13.00 3.55
N VAL A 117 10.30 14.11 4.25
CA VAL A 117 9.29 15.15 4.48
C VAL A 117 9.40 16.32 3.48
N ASN A 118 10.27 16.20 2.47
CA ASN A 118 10.44 17.18 1.41
C ASN A 118 10.39 16.50 0.02
N PRO A 119 9.22 16.45 -0.63
CA PRO A 119 9.05 15.80 -1.93
C PRO A 119 9.98 16.30 -3.03
N SER A 120 10.43 17.56 -2.97
CA SER A 120 11.36 18.11 -3.97
C SER A 120 12.76 17.51 -3.91
N ARG A 121 13.10 16.82 -2.81
CA ARG A 121 14.41 16.19 -2.58
C ARG A 121 14.41 14.69 -2.85
N TRP A 122 13.24 14.11 -3.11
CA TRP A 122 13.11 12.69 -3.40
C TRP A 122 13.81 12.34 -4.71
N ARG A 123 14.60 11.27 -4.67
CA ARG A 123 15.26 10.72 -5.87
C ARG A 123 14.34 9.75 -6.62
N GLY A 124 13.44 9.10 -5.87
CA GLY A 124 12.49 8.12 -6.35
C GLY A 124 11.08 8.68 -6.54
N LYS A 125 10.22 7.86 -7.16
CA LYS A 125 8.87 8.26 -7.60
C LYS A 125 7.78 8.05 -6.54
N ASN A 126 8.05 7.33 -5.46
CA ASN A 126 7.04 6.96 -4.44
C ASN A 126 5.75 6.38 -5.05
N ARG A 127 5.86 5.49 -6.06
CA ARG A 127 4.67 4.91 -6.70
C ARG A 127 3.83 4.10 -5.73
N LEU A 128 4.47 3.40 -4.78
CA LEU A 128 3.74 2.60 -3.81
C LEU A 128 2.88 3.48 -2.90
N GLY A 129 3.45 4.57 -2.38
CA GLY A 129 2.70 5.53 -1.57
C GLY A 129 1.51 6.13 -2.34
N SER A 130 1.73 6.53 -3.60
CA SER A 130 0.67 7.08 -4.45
C SER A 130 -0.47 6.08 -4.73
N LEU A 131 -0.15 4.81 -5.02
CA LEU A 131 -1.17 3.77 -5.18
C LEU A 131 -1.91 3.49 -3.87
N MET A 132 -1.19 3.48 -2.75
CA MET A 132 -1.77 3.30 -1.42
C MET A 132 -2.76 4.41 -1.07
N ASP A 133 -2.42 5.67 -1.39
CA ASP A 133 -3.31 6.81 -1.27
C ASP A 133 -4.57 6.59 -2.12
N ALA A 134 -4.42 6.21 -3.40
CA ALA A 134 -5.57 5.95 -4.28
C ALA A 134 -6.48 4.82 -3.76
N VAL A 135 -5.91 3.71 -3.27
CA VAL A 135 -6.66 2.61 -2.65
C VAL A 135 -7.37 3.08 -1.38
N ARG A 136 -6.72 3.90 -0.55
CA ARG A 136 -7.34 4.48 0.64
C ARG A 136 -8.57 5.30 0.27
N GLU A 137 -8.44 6.24 -0.68
CA GLU A 137 -9.55 7.10 -1.09
C GLU A 137 -10.70 6.30 -1.71
N LYS A 138 -10.37 5.28 -2.54
CA LYS A 138 -11.37 4.36 -3.11
C LYS A 138 -12.16 3.63 -2.02
N LEU A 139 -11.48 3.07 -1.02
CA LEU A 139 -12.15 2.34 0.07
C LEU A 139 -12.88 3.28 1.03
N TRP A 140 -12.40 4.51 1.22
CA TRP A 140 -13.03 5.52 2.06
C TRP A 140 -14.35 6.05 1.48
N ALA A 141 -14.47 6.07 0.15
CA ALA A 141 -15.70 6.40 -0.55
C ALA A 141 -16.81 5.35 -0.38
N MET A 142 -16.49 4.14 0.08
CA MET A 142 -17.47 3.08 0.31
C MET A 142 -18.05 3.18 1.72
N ASP A 143 -19.35 3.47 1.82
CA ASP A 143 -20.06 3.67 3.09
C ASP A 143 -19.94 2.48 4.05
N GLU A 144 -19.97 1.25 3.51
CA GLU A 144 -19.80 0.03 4.28
C GLU A 144 -18.50 0.06 5.09
N TYR A 145 -17.36 0.36 4.44
CA TYR A 145 -16.06 0.38 5.10
C TYR A 145 -15.90 1.57 6.03
N ARG A 146 -16.42 2.75 5.65
CA ARG A 146 -16.38 3.94 6.51
C ARG A 146 -17.20 3.77 7.78
N SER A 147 -18.34 3.10 7.69
CA SER A 147 -19.18 2.78 8.86
C SER A 147 -18.47 1.83 9.82
N THR A 148 -17.76 0.81 9.29
CA THR A 148 -16.97 -0.09 10.13
C THR A 148 -15.82 0.60 10.85
N PHE A 149 -15.21 1.63 10.24
CA PHE A 149 -14.16 2.44 10.87
C PHE A 149 -14.66 3.18 12.11
N SER A 150 -15.81 3.86 12.00
CA SER A 150 -16.43 4.60 13.11
C SER A 150 -16.78 3.68 14.29
N ASN A 151 -17.24 2.47 13.99
CA ASN A 151 -17.57 1.46 15.01
C ASN A 151 -16.34 0.83 15.68
N PHE A 152 -15.19 0.81 15.02
CA PHE A 152 -13.94 0.28 15.58
C PHE A 152 -13.37 1.21 16.67
N GLY A 153 -13.53 2.53 16.50
CA GLY A 153 -13.19 3.53 17.53
C GLY A 153 -14.05 3.40 18.78
N LEU A 154 -15.33 3.07 18.63
CA LEU A 154 -16.25 2.85 19.77
C LEU A 154 -15.95 1.55 20.54
N LYS A 155 -15.44 0.51 19.88
CA LYS A 155 -15.12 -0.77 20.54
C LYS A 155 -13.77 -0.80 21.25
N ASN A 156 -12.82 0.07 20.86
CA ASN A 156 -11.49 0.15 21.49
C ASN A 156 -11.31 1.41 22.36
N GLY A 157 -12.32 2.27 22.45
CA GLY A 157 -12.38 3.43 23.32
C GLY A 157 -13.12 3.16 24.63
N CYS A 158 -12.64 2.19 25.42
CA CYS A 158 -12.85 2.17 26.87
C CYS A 158 -11.91 1.13 27.52
N LYS A 159 -10.73 1.60 27.92
CA LYS A 159 -10.05 1.30 29.20
C LYS A 159 -8.79 2.15 29.30
#